data_AF-A0A8T4FIH4-F1
#
_entry.id   AF-A0A8T4FIH4-F1
#
_cell.length_a   1.000
_cell.length_b   1.000
_cell.length_c   1.000
_cell.angle_alpha   90.00
_cell.angle_beta   90.00
_cell.angle_gamma   90.00
#
_symmetry.space_group_name_H-M   'P 1'
#
loop_
_entity.id
_entity.type
_entity.pdbx_description
1 polymer ?
#
loop_
_entity_poly.entity_id
_entity_poly.type
_entity_poly.pdbx_seq_one_letter_code
_entity_poly.pdbx_strand_id
1 'polypeptide(L)'
;MEVPKSAEVEVGDVLVLKLVNHGAPLHVSVSAVNARRYTIYLHENIYLKEEMEFKVPILSTAPTGTFQIDIITGYGIVKETFNVTVIDRSLELPEVLEDIPNGDETEKTNYGYGLILALLIIAGWAAYVLGLMYFGAVAGFSSVILLTIAVLIAWRRQP
;
A
#
# COMPACT_ATOMS: atom_id res chain seq x y z
N MET A 1 -30.81 -14.48 7.89
CA MET A 1 -30.05 -13.42 7.23
C MET A 1 -29.49 -14.06 5.98
N GLU A 2 -29.83 -13.55 4.80
CA GLU A 2 -29.32 -14.11 3.54
C GLU A 2 -28.03 -13.39 3.19
N VAL A 3 -26.95 -14.14 2.98
CA VAL A 3 -25.65 -13.59 2.61
C VAL A 3 -25.31 -14.10 1.21
N PRO A 4 -25.04 -13.21 0.24
CA PRO A 4 -24.62 -13.64 -1.10
C PRO A 4 -23.28 -14.37 -1.01
N LYS A 5 -23.08 -15.41 -1.84
CA LYS A 5 -21.85 -16.23 -1.80
C LYS A 5 -20.59 -15.47 -2.21
N SER A 6 -20.74 -14.49 -3.10
CA SER A 6 -19.65 -13.67 -3.61
C SER A 6 -20.14 -12.31 -4.09
N ALA A 7 -19.30 -11.30 -3.95
CA ALA A 7 -19.49 -9.97 -4.53
C ALA A 7 -18.24 -9.55 -5.30
N GLU A 8 -18.41 -8.88 -6.43
CA GLU A 8 -17.33 -8.24 -7.18
C GLU A 8 -17.36 -6.73 -6.92
N VAL A 9 -16.19 -6.14 -6.70
CA VAL A 9 -16.04 -4.70 -6.47
C VAL A 9 -14.81 -4.18 -7.21
N GLU A 10 -14.89 -2.96 -7.72
CA GLU A 10 -13.79 -2.33 -8.43
C GLU A 10 -12.77 -1.71 -7.46
N VAL A 11 -11.51 -1.64 -7.90
CA VAL A 11 -10.46 -0.94 -7.16
C VAL A 11 -10.83 0.53 -6.99
N GLY A 12 -10.78 1.04 -5.76
CA GLY A 12 -11.14 2.42 -5.44
C GLY A 12 -12.64 2.69 -5.27
N ASP A 13 -13.50 1.68 -5.44
CA ASP A 13 -14.94 1.80 -5.23
C ASP A 13 -15.35 1.50 -3.77
N VAL A 14 -16.64 1.59 -3.47
CA VAL A 14 -17.21 1.31 -2.14
C VAL A 14 -18.11 0.09 -2.20
N LEU A 15 -17.75 -0.97 -1.46
CA LEU A 15 -18.63 -2.11 -1.27
C LEU A 15 -19.76 -1.73 -0.31
N VAL A 16 -21.01 -1.82 -0.78
CA VAL A 16 -22.21 -1.54 0.02
C VAL A 16 -22.89 -2.86 0.41
N LEU A 17 -22.99 -3.10 1.72
CA LEU A 17 -23.63 -4.28 2.30
C LEU A 17 -24.99 -3.87 2.88
N LYS A 18 -26.07 -4.38 2.29
CA LYS A 18 -27.43 -4.20 2.81
C LYS A 18 -27.75 -5.32 3.79
N LEU A 19 -27.74 -5.01 5.08
CA LEU A 19 -28.06 -5.92 6.16
C LEU A 19 -29.55 -5.81 6.49
N VAL A 20 -30.30 -6.90 6.29
CA VAL A 20 -31.74 -6.95 6.57
C VAL A 20 -32.02 -7.95 7.69
N ASN A 21 -32.69 -7.48 8.75
CA ASN A 21 -33.17 -8.28 9.86
C ASN A 21 -34.68 -8.50 9.74
N HIS A 22 -35.09 -9.76 9.66
CA HIS A 22 -36.51 -10.15 9.61
C HIS A 22 -37.10 -10.53 10.98
N GLY A 23 -36.34 -10.39 12.06
CA GLY A 23 -36.72 -10.85 13.39
C GLY A 23 -36.55 -9.78 14.47
N ALA A 24 -36.29 -10.23 15.70
CA ALA A 24 -36.01 -9.32 16.82
C ALA A 24 -34.68 -8.59 16.62
N PRO A 25 -34.51 -7.37 17.16
CA PRO A 25 -33.26 -6.62 17.09
C PRO A 25 -32.08 -7.43 17.62
N LEU A 26 -30.94 -7.40 16.92
CA LEU A 26 -29.78 -8.22 17.25
C LEU A 26 -28.45 -7.51 17.02
N HIS A 27 -27.43 -7.94 17.77
CA HIS A 27 -26.05 -7.49 17.57
C HIS A 27 -25.39 -8.29 16.45
N VAL A 28 -24.82 -7.57 15.50
CA VAL A 28 -24.07 -8.09 14.35
C VAL A 28 -22.62 -7.65 14.50
N SER A 29 -21.70 -8.58 14.39
CA SER A 29 -20.28 -8.31 14.26
C SER A 29 -19.89 -8.53 12.80
N VAL A 30 -19.37 -7.49 12.15
CA VAL A 30 -18.85 -7.57 10.79
C VAL A 30 -17.33 -7.48 10.88
N SER A 31 -16.63 -8.39 10.22
CA SER A 31 -15.16 -8.46 10.26
C SER A 31 -14.59 -8.78 8.90
N ALA A 32 -13.53 -8.08 8.51
CA ALA A 32 -12.85 -8.28 7.24
C ALA A 32 -11.59 -9.13 7.44
N VAL A 33 -11.55 -10.30 6.79
CA VAL A 33 -10.47 -11.29 6.90
C VAL A 33 -9.56 -11.18 5.68
N ASN A 34 -8.24 -11.14 5.91
CA ASN A 34 -7.21 -10.90 4.88
C ASN A 34 -7.39 -9.60 4.09
N ALA A 35 -8.13 -8.64 4.65
CA ALA A 35 -8.59 -7.45 3.95
C ALA A 35 -7.63 -6.25 4.01
N ARG A 36 -6.54 -6.32 4.80
CA ARG A 36 -5.61 -5.20 5.04
C ARG A 36 -5.00 -4.56 3.78
N ARG A 37 -4.88 -5.32 2.71
CA ARG A 37 -4.35 -4.83 1.42
C ARG A 37 -5.43 -4.18 0.54
N TYR A 38 -6.69 -4.39 0.88
CA TYR A 38 -7.86 -4.01 0.06
C TYR A 38 -8.67 -2.88 0.70
N THR A 39 -8.78 -2.83 2.03
CA THR A 39 -9.58 -1.83 2.74
C THR A 39 -8.94 -1.45 4.07
N ILE A 40 -9.25 -0.23 4.55
CA ILE A 40 -8.94 0.23 5.92
C ILE A 40 -9.87 -0.39 6.96
N TYR A 41 -11.00 -0.95 6.52
CA TYR A 41 -11.98 -1.55 7.40
C TYR A 41 -11.49 -2.92 7.89
N LEU A 42 -11.63 -3.17 9.20
CA LEU A 42 -11.20 -4.42 9.83
C LEU A 42 -12.32 -5.10 10.60
N HIS A 43 -13.02 -4.38 11.47
CA HIS A 43 -14.02 -4.94 12.35
C HIS A 43 -14.95 -3.87 12.92
N GLU A 44 -16.24 -4.16 13.02
CA GLU A 44 -17.22 -3.31 13.69
C GLU A 44 -18.39 -4.12 14.27
N ASN A 45 -18.88 -3.68 15.43
CA ASN A 45 -20.06 -4.26 16.08
C ASN A 45 -21.23 -3.30 15.94
N ILE A 46 -22.31 -3.79 15.34
CA ILE A 46 -23.46 -3.00 14.91
C ILE A 46 -24.70 -3.54 15.62
N TYR A 47 -25.61 -2.63 16.00
CA TYR A 47 -26.93 -3.00 16.47
C TYR A 47 -27.94 -2.86 15.33
N LEU A 48 -28.47 -3.99 14.86
CA LEU A 48 -29.38 -4.05 13.71
C LEU A 48 -30.83 -4.21 14.19
N LYS A 49 -31.67 -3.19 13.92
CA LYS A 49 -33.12 -3.26 14.20
C LYS A 49 -33.90 -3.88 13.05
N GLU A 50 -33.91 -3.20 11.90
CA GLU A 50 -34.66 -3.62 10.70
C GLU A 50 -33.73 -3.72 9.50
N GLU A 51 -33.23 -2.60 8.99
CA GLU A 51 -32.32 -2.57 7.85
C GLU A 51 -31.16 -1.59 8.12
N MET A 52 -29.98 -1.90 7.59
CA MET A 52 -28.85 -0.99 7.56
C MET A 52 -28.01 -1.19 6.30
N GLU A 53 -27.56 -0.09 5.72
CA GLU A 53 -26.48 -0.10 4.72
C GLU A 53 -25.14 0.10 5.40
N PHE A 54 -24.22 -0.84 5.20
CA PHE A 54 -22.87 -0.80 5.70
C PHE A 54 -21.87 -0.62 4.56
N LYS A 55 -21.03 0.41 4.64
CA LYS A 55 -20.14 0.80 3.54
C LYS A 55 -18.70 0.45 3.88
N VAL A 56 -18.08 -0.37 3.03
CA VAL A 56 -16.68 -0.77 3.14
C VAL A 56 -15.91 -0.15 1.97
N PRO A 57 -15.10 0.90 2.22
CA PRO A 57 -14.33 1.54 1.15
C PRO A 57 -13.19 0.63 0.70
N ILE A 58 -13.03 0.44 -0.60
CA ILE A 58 -11.88 -0.27 -1.19
C ILE A 58 -10.80 0.77 -1.53
N LEU A 59 -9.56 0.47 -1.19
CA LEU A 59 -8.43 1.33 -1.48
C LEU A 59 -8.25 1.47 -3.00
N SER A 60 -7.95 2.68 -3.46
CA SER A 60 -7.61 2.93 -4.88
C SER A 60 -6.27 2.28 -5.28
N THR A 61 -5.45 1.90 -4.31
CA THR A 61 -4.19 1.16 -4.50
C THR A 61 -4.34 -0.33 -4.18
N ALA A 62 -5.57 -0.83 -4.02
CA ALA A 62 -5.80 -2.23 -3.72
C ALA A 62 -5.33 -3.10 -4.90
N PRO A 63 -4.59 -4.21 -4.66
CA PRO A 63 -4.30 -5.16 -5.71
C PRO A 63 -5.56 -5.93 -6.11
N THR A 64 -5.57 -6.50 -7.31
CA THR A 64 -6.58 -7.49 -7.72
C THR A 64 -6.47 -8.74 -6.83
N GLY A 65 -7.60 -9.32 -6.42
CA GLY A 65 -7.62 -10.55 -5.64
C GLY A 65 -8.88 -10.71 -4.82
N THR A 66 -8.84 -11.57 -3.80
CA THR A 66 -10.00 -11.88 -2.97
C THR A 66 -9.72 -11.65 -1.50
N PHE A 67 -10.73 -11.12 -0.80
CA PHE A 67 -10.77 -11.09 0.66
C PHE A 67 -12.14 -11.57 1.15
N GLN A 68 -12.27 -11.78 2.46
CA GLN A 68 -13.49 -12.32 3.05
C GLN A 68 -14.11 -11.33 4.03
N ILE A 69 -15.43 -11.36 4.10
CA ILE A 69 -16.19 -10.67 5.14
C ILE A 69 -16.97 -11.70 5.93
N ASP A 70 -16.69 -11.73 7.23
CA ASP A 70 -17.38 -12.54 8.22
C ASP A 70 -18.47 -11.71 8.88
N ILE A 71 -19.70 -12.21 8.83
CA ILE A 71 -20.87 -11.65 9.51
C ILE A 71 -21.25 -12.62 10.62
N ILE A 72 -21.08 -12.19 11.86
CA ILE A 72 -21.37 -12.98 13.06
C ILE A 72 -22.60 -12.39 13.74
N THR A 73 -23.62 -13.20 13.98
CA THR A 73 -24.87 -12.78 14.62
C THR A 73 -25.20 -13.63 15.84
N GLY A 74 -26.10 -13.12 16.70
CA GLY A 74 -26.59 -13.85 17.87
C GLY A 74 -25.49 -14.21 18.88
N TYR A 75 -24.58 -13.27 19.16
CA TYR A 75 -23.45 -13.49 20.09
C TYR A 75 -22.51 -14.64 19.69
N GLY A 76 -22.32 -14.90 18.40
CA GLY A 76 -21.40 -15.94 17.92
C GLY A 76 -22.07 -17.26 17.55
N ILE A 77 -23.40 -17.34 17.64
CA ILE A 77 -24.14 -18.57 17.31
C ILE A 77 -24.16 -18.83 15.80
N VAL A 78 -24.27 -17.78 14.99
CA VAL A 78 -24.32 -17.90 13.52
C VAL A 78 -23.20 -17.07 12.92
N LYS A 79 -22.37 -17.73 12.10
CA LYS A 79 -21.30 -17.10 11.34
C LYS A 79 -21.54 -17.38 9.86
N GLU A 80 -21.69 -16.33 9.08
CA GLU A 80 -21.75 -16.38 7.62
C GLU A 80 -20.51 -15.70 7.05
N THR A 81 -19.90 -16.31 6.04
CA THR A 81 -18.70 -15.78 5.38
C THR A 81 -18.99 -15.66 3.89
N PHE A 82 -18.66 -14.51 3.30
CA PHE A 82 -18.70 -14.35 1.85
C PHE A 82 -17.40 -13.76 1.31
N ASN A 83 -17.10 -14.12 0.06
CA ASN A 83 -15.89 -13.68 -0.63
C ASN A 83 -16.16 -12.40 -1.41
N VAL A 84 -15.26 -11.44 -1.29
CA VAL A 84 -15.25 -10.22 -2.10
C VAL A 84 -14.08 -10.32 -3.07
N THR A 85 -14.36 -10.27 -4.36
CA THR A 85 -13.36 -10.24 -5.42
C THR A 85 -13.16 -8.78 -5.84
N VAL A 86 -11.94 -8.28 -5.65
CA VAL A 86 -11.51 -6.98 -6.12
C VAL A 86 -10.95 -7.14 -7.53
N ILE A 87 -11.59 -6.47 -8.49
CA ILE A 87 -11.20 -6.48 -9.91
C ILE A 87 -10.79 -5.07 -10.36
N ASP A 88 -9.86 -5.00 -11.29
CA ASP A 88 -9.49 -3.76 -11.96
C ASP A 88 -10.12 -3.75 -13.36
N ARG A 89 -11.22 -3.02 -13.53
CA ARG A 89 -11.89 -2.87 -14.84
C ARG A 89 -11.28 -1.75 -15.70
N SER A 90 -10.22 -1.07 -15.25
CA SER A 90 -9.58 -0.02 -16.04
C SER A 90 -8.74 -0.54 -17.22
N LEU A 91 -8.59 -1.87 -17.34
CA LEU A 91 -7.77 -2.52 -18.38
C LEU A 91 -8.55 -3.06 -19.59
N GLU A 92 -9.76 -2.59 -19.87
CA GLU A 92 -10.30 -2.68 -21.23
C GLU A 92 -9.77 -1.52 -22.09
N LEU A 93 -8.45 -1.47 -22.30
CA LEU A 93 -7.91 -0.72 -23.44
C LEU A 93 -8.33 -1.47 -24.70
N PRO A 94 -8.94 -0.82 -25.72
CA PRO A 94 -9.15 -1.44 -27.01
C PRO A 94 -7.83 -2.02 -27.51
N GLU A 95 -7.87 -3.25 -28.03
CA GLU A 95 -6.73 -4.00 -28.59
C GLU A 95 -6.26 -3.42 -29.94
N VAL A 96 -6.24 -2.09 -30.05
CA VAL A 96 -5.59 -1.34 -31.14
C VAL A 96 -4.68 -0.33 -30.47
N LEU A 97 -3.60 -0.84 -29.90
CA LEU A 97 -2.37 -0.08 -29.83
C LEU A 97 -1.94 0.09 -31.29
N GLU A 98 -2.26 1.24 -31.91
CA GLU A 98 -1.43 1.74 -33.00
C GLU A 98 0.02 1.59 -32.53
N ASP A 99 0.87 1.01 -33.36
CA ASP A 99 2.31 0.87 -33.11
C ASP A 99 2.89 2.25 -32.77
N ILE A 100 2.88 2.61 -31.50
CA ILE A 100 3.69 3.70 -30.98
C ILE A 100 5.11 3.23 -31.26
N PRO A 101 5.90 3.95 -32.07
CA PRO A 101 7.28 3.57 -32.31
C PRO A 101 7.89 3.35 -30.94
N ASN A 102 8.41 2.14 -30.72
CA ASN A 102 9.03 1.72 -29.46
C ASN A 102 10.13 2.73 -29.15
N GLY A 103 9.77 3.77 -28.41
CA GLY A 103 10.71 4.68 -27.82
C GLY A 103 11.36 3.82 -26.78
N ASP A 104 12.53 3.29 -27.09
CA ASP A 104 13.45 2.77 -26.09
C ASP A 104 13.49 3.82 -24.97
N GLU A 105 12.73 3.58 -23.91
CA GLU A 105 13.05 4.13 -22.62
C GLU A 105 14.31 3.39 -22.20
N THR A 106 15.42 3.82 -22.81
CA THR A 106 16.73 3.61 -22.25
C THR A 106 16.60 4.21 -20.87
N GLU A 107 16.42 3.35 -19.87
CA GLU A 107 16.49 3.71 -18.47
C GLU A 107 17.80 4.48 -18.36
N LYS A 108 17.70 5.82 -18.30
CA LYS A 108 18.86 6.70 -18.19
C LYS A 108 19.36 6.48 -16.77
N THR A 109 20.01 5.34 -16.57
CA THR A 109 20.87 5.04 -15.45
C THR A 109 21.85 6.18 -15.44
N ASN A 110 21.60 7.10 -14.52
CA ASN A 110 22.29 8.36 -14.38
C ASN A 110 23.69 8.06 -13.82
N TYR A 111 24.54 7.42 -14.63
CA TYR A 111 25.87 6.92 -14.29
C TYR A 111 26.75 8.02 -13.68
N GLY A 112 26.58 9.26 -14.13
CA GLY A 112 27.28 10.41 -13.57
C GLY A 112 27.01 10.65 -12.08
N TYR A 113 25.80 10.36 -11.59
CA TYR A 113 25.43 10.61 -10.19
C TYR A 113 25.93 9.52 -9.24
N GLY A 114 25.95 8.26 -9.68
CA GLY A 114 26.56 7.17 -8.91
C GLY A 114 28.05 7.38 -8.72
N LEU A 115 28.72 7.89 -9.76
CA LEU A 115 30.14 8.24 -9.72
C LEU A 115 30.42 9.40 -8.75
N ILE A 116 29.61 10.46 -8.77
CA ILE A 116 29.74 11.59 -7.81
C ILE A 116 29.56 11.12 -6.36
N LEU A 117 28.56 10.27 -6.11
CA LEU A 117 28.29 9.74 -4.77
C LEU A 117 29.44 8.84 -4.28
N ALA A 118 29.97 7.97 -5.15
CA ALA A 118 31.13 7.15 -4.84
C ALA A 118 32.37 8.00 -4.53
N LEU A 119 32.64 9.05 -5.32
CA LEU A 119 33.75 9.97 -5.09
C LEU A 119 33.63 10.71 -3.74
N LEU A 120 32.42 11.17 -3.38
CA LEU A 120 32.19 11.86 -2.10
C LEU A 120 32.43 10.93 -0.90
N ILE A 121 32.00 9.67 -1.00
CA ILE A 121 32.24 8.67 0.04
C ILE A 121 33.74 8.39 0.17
N ILE A 122 34.42 8.12 -0.95
CA ILE A 122 35.87 7.84 -0.96
C ILE A 122 36.66 9.04 -0.41
N ALA A 123 36.33 10.26 -0.83
CA ALA A 123 36.97 11.48 -0.34
C ALA A 123 36.71 11.71 1.15
N GLY A 124 35.49 11.46 1.63
CA GLY A 124 35.13 11.54 3.04
C GLY A 124 35.93 10.57 3.92
N TRP A 125 36.06 9.32 3.47
CA TRP A 125 36.88 8.31 4.15
C TRP A 125 38.38 8.65 4.12
N ALA A 126 38.91 9.10 2.99
CA ALA A 126 40.31 9.51 2.89
C ALA A 126 40.64 10.70 3.81
N ALA A 127 39.76 11.71 3.87
CA ALA A 127 39.89 12.85 4.77
C ALA A 127 39.84 12.43 6.25
N TYR A 128 38.98 11.46 6.59
CA TYR A 128 38.89 10.91 7.95
C TYR A 128 40.20 10.24 8.38
N VAL A 129 40.72 9.34 7.53
CA VAL A 129 41.97 8.61 7.79
C VAL A 129 43.16 9.58 7.87
N LEU A 130 43.18 10.61 7.03
CA LEU A 130 44.18 11.67 7.08
C LEU A 130 44.09 12.48 8.38
N GLY A 131 42.88 12.82 8.82
CA GLY A 131 42.64 13.51 10.09
C GLY A 131 43.12 12.72 11.31
N LEU A 132 42.96 11.39 11.28
CA LEU A 132 43.46 10.49 12.31
C LEU A 132 44.99 10.39 12.32
N MET A 133 45.65 10.33 11.15
CA MET A 133 47.11 10.21 11.08
C MET A 133 47.84 11.51 11.46
N TYR A 134 47.29 12.67 11.09
CA TYR A 134 47.97 13.96 11.25
C TYR A 134 47.41 14.80 12.42
N PHE A 135 46.50 14.26 13.25
CA PHE A 135 45.79 14.99 14.32
C PHE A 135 45.25 16.36 13.87
N GLY A 136 44.83 16.45 12.60
CA GLY A 136 44.38 17.68 11.97
C GLY A 136 42.87 17.84 12.08
N ALA A 137 42.41 18.70 13.00
CA ALA A 137 40.97 18.95 13.22
C ALA A 137 40.23 19.32 11.92
N VAL A 138 40.90 20.07 11.02
CA VAL A 138 40.33 20.51 9.73
C VAL A 138 39.97 19.32 8.82
N ALA A 139 40.79 18.28 8.78
CA ALA A 139 40.53 17.08 7.96
C ALA A 139 39.42 16.20 8.55
N GLY A 140 39.30 16.16 9.88
CA GLY A 140 38.18 15.51 10.56
C GLY A 140 36.85 16.20 10.24
N PHE A 141 36.78 17.53 10.35
CA PHE A 141 35.56 18.27 10.04
C PHE A 141 35.15 18.17 8.56
N SER A 142 36.10 18.22 7.63
CA SER A 142 35.79 18.08 6.20
C SER A 142 35.21 16.71 5.86
N SER A 143 35.69 15.65 6.52
CA SER A 143 35.13 14.30 6.36
C SER A 143 33.65 14.22 6.75
N VAL A 144 33.29 14.76 7.92
CA VAL A 144 31.91 14.75 8.41
C VAL A 144 30.98 15.50 7.45
N ILE A 145 31.42 16.64 6.93
CA ILE A 145 30.65 17.44 5.98
C ILE A 145 30.43 16.67 4.67
N LEU A 146 31.48 16.08 4.11
CA LEU A 146 31.39 15.33 2.85
C LEU A 146 30.47 14.10 2.96
N LEU A 147 30.59 13.34 4.05
CA LEU A 147 29.75 12.16 4.27
C LEU A 147 28.28 12.54 4.53
N THR A 148 28.04 13.66 5.22
CA THR A 148 26.67 14.15 5.46
C THR A 148 26.00 14.58 4.15
N ILE A 149 26.73 15.27 3.26
CA ILE A 149 26.22 15.63 1.93
C ILE A 149 25.91 14.38 1.11
N ALA A 150 26.78 13.36 1.13
CA ALA A 150 26.54 12.10 0.43
C ALA A 150 25.25 11.40 0.92
N VAL A 151 25.02 11.37 2.23
CA VAL A 151 23.81 10.79 2.84
C VAL A 151 22.55 11.56 2.47
N LEU A 152 22.59 12.89 2.48
CA LEU A 152 21.44 13.72 2.09
C LEU A 152 21.05 13.52 0.62
N ILE A 153 22.05 13.39 -0.26
CA ILE A 153 21.82 13.10 -1.68
C ILE A 153 21.21 11.70 -1.86
N ALA A 154 21.66 10.71 -1.08
CA ALA A 154 21.12 9.36 -1.11
C ALA A 154 19.67 9.30 -0.59
N TRP A 155 19.37 9.98 0.52
CA TRP A 155 18.04 9.99 1.14
C TRP A 155 16.98 10.59 0.21
N ARG A 156 17.31 11.69 -0.48
CA ARG A 156 16.37 12.35 -1.42
C ARG A 156 15.93 11.44 -2.57
N ARG A 157 16.60 10.31 -2.79
CA ARG A 157 16.34 9.38 -3.89
C ARG A 157 15.74 8.04 -3.47
N GLN A 158 15.47 7.81 -2.19
CA GLN A 158 14.68 6.64 -1.81
C GLN A 158 13.22 6.85 -2.29
N PRO A 159 12.66 5.92 -3.09
CA PRO A 159 11.30 6.02 -3.60
C PRO A 159 10.25 5.91 -2.48
#